data_AF-A0A3N5P2T5-F1
#
_entry.id   AF-A0A3N5P2T5-F1
#
_cell.length_a   1.000
_cell.length_b   1.000
_cell.length_c   1.000
_cell.angle_alpha   90.00
_cell.angle_beta   90.00
_cell.angle_gamma   90.00
#
_symmetry.space_group_name_H-M   'P 1'
#
loop_
_entity.id
_entity.type
_entity.pdbx_description
1 polymer ?
#
loop_
_entity_poly.entity_id
_entity_poly.type
_entity_poly.pdbx_seq_one_letter_code
_entity_poly.pdbx_strand_id
1 'polypeptide(L)'
;MPIQDFKMRLVTAVDCMAANTNSTNEIDFGVADPNNGKNGNFGAHILINTTYTCVNSGCDIVVMHSAAAAPAVRLITRRLLQAQLVAGKHYFIPFPPTNRRYVRLKFIPVSETSGDGTLTAWLGPDEDGTE
;
A
#
# COMPACT_ATOMS: atom_id res chain seq x y z
N MET A 1 -13.24 13.29 3.26
CA MET A 1 -12.91 12.14 2.40
C MET A 1 -11.76 12.60 1.52
N PRO A 2 -10.59 11.96 1.58
CA PRO A 2 -9.40 12.40 0.84
C PRO A 2 -9.69 12.50 -0.67
N ILE A 3 -9.10 13.49 -1.34
CA ILE A 3 -9.21 13.60 -2.81
C ILE A 3 -8.36 12.50 -3.41
N GLN A 4 -9.02 11.48 -3.98
CA GLN A 4 -8.36 10.34 -4.61
C GLN A 4 -8.48 10.44 -6.12
N ASP A 5 -7.35 10.36 -6.83
CA ASP A 5 -7.38 10.04 -8.26
C ASP A 5 -7.64 8.53 -8.41
N PHE A 6 -8.78 8.18 -9.01
CA PHE A 6 -9.17 6.80 -9.27
C PHE A 6 -8.13 6.02 -10.10
N LYS A 7 -7.33 6.71 -10.93
CA LYS A 7 -6.26 6.07 -11.71
C LYS A 7 -5.07 5.64 -10.84
N MET A 8 -4.94 6.20 -9.65
CA MET A 8 -3.85 5.91 -8.70
C MET A 8 -4.28 4.92 -7.61
N ARG A 9 -5.47 4.33 -7.73
CA ARG A 9 -6.04 3.40 -6.76
C ARG A 9 -5.52 1.98 -6.97
N LEU A 10 -4.91 1.42 -5.93
CA LEU A 10 -4.27 0.11 -5.95
C LEU A 10 -5.18 -1.00 -5.41
N VAL A 11 -5.96 -0.70 -4.36
CA VAL A 11 -6.88 -1.64 -3.70
C VAL A 11 -8.17 -0.93 -3.34
N THR A 12 -9.30 -1.63 -3.42
CA THR A 12 -10.61 -1.10 -3.02
C THR A 12 -11.36 -2.06 -2.11
N ALA A 13 -11.34 -1.82 -0.80
CA ALA A 13 -12.14 -2.56 0.19
C ALA A 13 -12.08 -4.10 0.02
N VAL A 14 -10.87 -4.65 -0.12
CA VAL A 14 -10.63 -6.09 -0.21
C VAL A 14 -9.85 -6.55 1.02
N ASP A 15 -10.11 -7.78 1.47
CA ASP A 15 -9.19 -8.46 2.37
C ASP A 15 -7.92 -8.86 1.60
N CYS A 16 -6.91 -8.00 1.64
CA CYS A 16 -5.62 -8.28 1.03
C CYS A 16 -4.69 -9.11 1.93
N MET A 17 -5.10 -9.41 3.18
CA MET A 17 -4.30 -10.17 4.13
C MET A 17 -4.67 -11.66 4.17
N ALA A 18 -5.56 -12.11 3.28
CA ALA A 18 -6.00 -13.50 3.19
C ALA A 18 -4.94 -14.51 2.71
N ALA A 19 -3.92 -14.09 1.94
CA ALA A 19 -2.86 -14.99 1.46
C ALA A 19 -1.73 -14.23 0.74
N ASN A 20 -0.81 -13.58 1.47
CA ASN A 20 0.40 -12.96 0.88
C ASN A 20 0.17 -12.28 -0.50
N THR A 21 -0.88 -11.46 -0.59
CA THR A 21 -1.44 -11.06 -1.89
C THR A 21 -0.81 -9.78 -2.42
N ASN A 22 -0.84 -9.61 -3.75
CA ASN A 22 -0.58 -8.31 -4.35
C ASN A 22 -1.86 -7.46 -4.39
N SER A 23 -1.72 -6.14 -4.49
CA SER A 23 -2.83 -5.24 -4.77
C SER A 23 -3.56 -5.63 -6.06
N THR A 24 -4.86 -5.34 -6.11
CA THR A 24 -5.72 -5.69 -7.25
C THR A 24 -5.28 -5.00 -8.54
N ASN A 25 -4.76 -3.77 -8.41
CA ASN A 25 -4.21 -3.01 -9.52
C ASN A 25 -2.71 -2.80 -9.35
N GLU A 26 -2.06 -2.47 -10.46
CA GLU A 26 -0.74 -1.86 -10.50
C GLU A 26 -0.83 -0.50 -11.20
N ILE A 27 0.07 0.41 -10.87
CA ILE A 27 0.16 1.74 -11.47
C ILE A 27 1.31 1.75 -12.48
N ASP A 28 1.03 2.23 -13.69
CA ASP A 28 2.02 2.58 -14.71
C ASP A 28 2.18 4.10 -14.74
N PHE A 29 3.35 4.60 -14.38
CA PHE A 29 3.68 6.04 -14.44
C PHE A 29 3.97 6.54 -15.87
N GLY A 30 4.07 5.66 -16.85
CA GLY A 30 4.34 5.98 -18.26
C GLY A 30 5.79 6.37 -18.57
N VAL A 31 6.62 6.57 -17.55
CA VAL A 31 8.05 6.93 -17.66
C VAL A 31 8.91 5.91 -16.92
N ALA A 32 10.16 5.69 -17.37
CA ALA A 32 11.02 4.64 -16.83
C ALA A 32 11.36 4.83 -15.34
N ASP A 33 11.81 6.04 -14.99
CA ASP A 33 12.27 6.41 -13.64
C ASP A 33 11.52 7.68 -13.18
N PRO A 34 10.25 7.55 -12.76
CA PRO A 34 9.43 8.68 -12.32
C PRO A 34 10.00 9.38 -11.08
N ASN A 35 10.69 8.66 -10.18
CA ASN A 35 11.33 9.21 -8.99
C ASN A 35 10.41 10.13 -8.15
N ASN A 36 9.12 9.79 -8.07
CA ASN A 36 8.08 10.59 -7.41
C ASN A 36 8.34 10.78 -5.91
N GLY A 37 9.16 9.92 -5.30
CA GLY A 37 9.60 10.04 -3.91
C GLY A 37 10.63 11.13 -3.61
N LYS A 38 11.06 11.92 -4.61
CA LYS A 38 12.19 12.88 -4.50
C LYS A 38 12.07 13.90 -3.36
N ASN A 39 10.86 14.24 -2.95
CA ASN A 39 10.60 15.18 -1.86
C ASN A 39 9.93 14.53 -0.65
N GLY A 40 9.79 13.20 -0.60
CA GLY A 40 9.02 12.49 0.44
C GLY A 40 7.50 12.72 0.40
N ASN A 41 7.04 13.70 -0.40
CA ASN A 41 5.65 14.12 -0.47
C ASN A 41 4.76 13.21 -1.32
N PHE A 42 5.24 12.08 -1.82
CA PHE A 42 4.43 11.14 -2.61
C PHE A 42 4.67 9.72 -2.11
N GLY A 43 3.59 8.96 -1.95
CA GLY A 43 3.67 7.64 -1.35
C GLY A 43 2.40 6.82 -1.49
N ALA A 44 2.40 5.68 -0.82
CA ALA A 44 1.21 4.85 -0.69
C ALA A 44 0.43 5.22 0.57
N HIS A 45 -0.85 5.50 0.39
CA HIS A 45 -1.81 5.68 1.47
C HIS A 45 -2.56 4.39 1.70
N ILE A 46 -2.70 4.01 2.97
CA ILE A 46 -3.39 2.80 3.42
C ILE A 46 -4.46 3.22 4.42
N LEU A 47 -5.73 3.08 4.04
CA LEU A 47 -6.86 3.27 4.94
C LEU A 47 -7.42 1.91 5.33
N ILE A 48 -7.47 1.63 6.63
CA ILE A 48 -8.14 0.45 7.15
C ILE A 48 -9.63 0.74 7.22
N ASN A 49 -10.45 0.08 6.40
CA ASN A 49 -11.89 0.30 6.40
C ASN A 49 -12.59 -0.52 7.49
N THR A 50 -12.16 -1.76 7.68
CA THR A 50 -12.65 -2.65 8.75
C THR A 50 -11.48 -3.24 9.51
N THR A 51 -11.61 -3.33 10.84
CA THR A 51 -10.58 -3.84 11.75
C THR A 51 -10.23 -5.29 11.39
N TYR A 52 -8.94 -5.59 11.34
CA TYR A 52 -8.43 -6.94 11.21
C TYR A 52 -8.28 -7.56 12.60
N THR A 53 -9.00 -8.64 12.88
CA THR A 53 -8.97 -9.32 14.19
C THR A 53 -8.11 -10.59 14.19
N CYS A 54 -7.98 -11.26 13.03
CA CYS A 54 -7.26 -12.53 12.92
C CYS A 54 -5.75 -12.40 12.64
N VAL A 55 -5.23 -11.20 12.38
CA VAL A 55 -3.80 -10.97 12.06
C VAL A 55 -3.03 -10.58 13.32
N ASN A 56 -2.75 -11.54 14.22
CA ASN A 56 -2.26 -11.22 15.56
C ASN A 56 -0.83 -10.64 15.59
N SER A 57 0.00 -10.99 14.61
CA SER A 57 1.39 -10.49 14.54
C SER A 57 1.56 -9.27 13.62
N GLY A 58 0.48 -8.76 13.05
CA GLY A 58 0.48 -7.64 12.12
C GLY A 58 0.77 -8.01 10.66
N CYS A 59 1.02 -7.01 9.82
CA CYS A 59 1.19 -7.16 8.37
C CYS A 59 2.35 -6.30 7.86
N ASP A 60 3.17 -6.86 6.99
CA ASP A 60 4.10 -6.10 6.16
C ASP A 60 3.40 -5.61 4.89
N ILE A 61 3.34 -4.29 4.74
CA ILE A 61 2.95 -3.65 3.49
C ILE A 61 4.22 -3.32 2.73
N VAL A 62 4.37 -3.94 1.56
CA VAL A 62 5.55 -3.81 0.71
C VAL A 62 5.16 -3.08 -0.56
N VAL A 63 5.83 -1.97 -0.83
CA VAL A 63 5.77 -1.31 -2.13
C VAL A 63 6.73 -2.05 -3.06
N MET A 64 6.19 -2.55 -4.17
CA MET A 64 6.94 -3.27 -5.18
C MET A 64 7.05 -2.40 -6.44
N HIS A 65 8.19 -2.42 -7.10
CA HIS A 65 8.42 -1.66 -8.34
C HIS A 65 9.19 -2.46 -9.40
N SER A 66 9.10 -2.08 -10.67
CA SER A 66 9.95 -2.57 -11.75
C SER A 66 9.80 -1.74 -13.03
N ALA A 67 10.64 -2.03 -14.02
CA ALA A 67 10.54 -1.43 -15.36
C ALA A 67 9.45 -2.08 -16.23
N ALA A 68 9.06 -3.33 -15.93
CA ALA A 68 7.99 -4.07 -16.59
C ALA A 68 6.75 -4.20 -15.69
N ALA A 69 5.61 -4.57 -16.26
CA ALA A 69 4.38 -4.93 -15.55
C ALA A 69 4.62 -6.09 -14.55
N ALA A 70 3.68 -6.29 -13.62
CA ALA A 70 3.77 -7.24 -12.51
C ALA A 70 5.00 -7.07 -11.59
N PRO A 71 5.20 -5.89 -10.98
CA PRO A 71 6.42 -5.57 -10.25
C PRO A 71 6.76 -6.51 -9.08
N ALA A 72 7.99 -7.00 -9.08
CA ALA A 72 8.48 -8.01 -8.14
C ALA A 72 9.72 -7.58 -7.34
N VAL A 73 10.28 -6.39 -7.60
CA VAL A 73 11.38 -5.85 -6.78
C VAL A 73 10.79 -5.04 -5.64
N ARG A 74 11.29 -5.25 -4.42
CA ARG A 74 10.88 -4.47 -3.24
C ARG A 74 11.52 -3.08 -3.29
N LEU A 75 10.68 -2.05 -3.19
CA LEU A 75 11.10 -0.66 -3.03
C LEU A 75 11.24 -0.27 -1.55
N ILE A 76 10.17 -0.49 -0.77
CA ILE A 76 10.12 -0.18 0.66
C ILE A 76 9.12 -1.11 1.37
N THR A 77 9.35 -1.36 2.67
CA THR A 77 8.43 -2.13 3.53
C THR A 77 8.05 -1.31 4.75
N ARG A 78 6.77 -1.33 5.10
CA ARG A 78 6.22 -0.81 6.36
C ARG A 78 5.52 -1.95 7.09
N ARG A 79 5.95 -2.24 8.32
CA ARG A 79 5.23 -3.13 9.23
C ARG A 79 4.12 -2.34 9.93
N LEU A 80 2.91 -2.87 9.92
CA LEU A 80 1.81 -2.46 10.79
C LEU A 80 1.56 -3.58 11.80
N LEU A 81 1.55 -3.25 13.08
CA LEU A 81 1.21 -4.17 14.17
C LEU A 81 -0.31 -4.37 14.25
N GLN A 82 -0.79 -5.44 14.88
CA GLN A 82 -2.23 -5.71 15.04
C GLN A 82 -3.01 -4.51 15.61
N ALA A 83 -2.47 -3.86 16.64
CA ALA A 83 -3.08 -2.67 17.26
C ALA A 83 -3.24 -1.47 16.30
N GLN A 84 -2.53 -1.49 15.17
CA GLN A 84 -2.58 -0.46 14.12
C GLN A 84 -3.59 -0.83 13.02
N LEU A 85 -4.03 -2.09 12.94
CA LEU A 85 -4.97 -2.57 11.93
C LEU A 85 -6.43 -2.37 12.35
N VAL A 86 -6.75 -1.17 12.82
CA VAL A 86 -8.07 -0.77 13.33
C VAL A 86 -8.80 0.10 12.31
N ALA A 87 -10.11 -0.11 12.16
CA ALA A 87 -10.96 0.68 11.27
C ALA A 87 -10.81 2.19 11.48
N GLY A 88 -10.74 2.94 10.38
CA GLY A 88 -10.58 4.39 10.37
C GLY A 88 -9.13 4.87 10.47
N LYS A 89 -8.16 3.98 10.69
CA LYS A 89 -6.74 4.35 10.71
C LYS A 89 -6.20 4.53 9.29
N HIS A 90 -5.43 5.59 9.11
CA HIS A 90 -4.83 5.99 7.85
C HIS A 90 -3.32 6.12 8.00
N TYR A 91 -2.58 5.40 7.15
CA TYR A 91 -1.13 5.40 7.14
C TYR A 91 -0.58 5.89 5.81
N PHE A 92 0.54 6.59 5.87
CA PHE A 92 1.33 6.98 4.71
C PHE A 92 2.66 6.26 4.68
N ILE A 93 3.03 5.77 3.49
CA ILE A 93 4.30 5.12 3.22
C ILE A 93 5.02 5.95 2.14
N PRO A 94 5.96 6.82 2.51
CA PRO A 94 6.66 7.68 1.57
C PRO A 94 7.49 6.84 0.60
N PHE A 95 7.45 7.18 -0.69
CA PHE A 95 8.28 6.52 -1.68
C PHE A 95 9.73 7.01 -1.58
N PRO A 96 10.73 6.11 -1.71
CA PRO A 96 12.09 6.50 -1.99
C PRO A 96 12.20 7.21 -3.35
N PRO A 97 13.25 8.01 -3.58
CA PRO A 97 13.50 8.74 -4.83
C PRO A 97 14.00 7.82 -5.97
N THR A 98 13.61 6.55 -5.99
CA THR A 98 14.14 5.50 -6.88
C THR A 98 13.05 4.59 -7.45
N ASN A 99 11.78 4.98 -7.34
CA ASN A 99 10.68 4.19 -7.89
C ASN A 99 10.76 4.14 -9.44
N ARG A 100 10.37 2.98 -9.99
CA ARG A 100 10.38 2.73 -11.43
C ARG A 100 8.97 2.83 -12.01
N ARG A 101 8.86 2.69 -13.33
CA ARG A 101 7.63 2.80 -14.12
C ARG A 101 6.41 2.12 -13.52
N TYR A 102 6.52 0.86 -13.12
CA TYR A 102 5.40 0.09 -12.58
C TYR A 102 5.52 -0.05 -11.08
N VAL A 103 4.43 0.20 -10.36
CA VAL A 103 4.35 0.07 -8.90
C VAL A 103 3.08 -0.65 -8.47
N ARG A 104 3.19 -1.51 -7.46
CA ARG A 104 2.04 -2.14 -6.78
C ARG A 104 2.34 -2.35 -5.30
N LEU A 105 1.33 -2.72 -4.52
CA LEU A 105 1.53 -3.15 -3.13
C LEU A 105 1.51 -4.68 -3.03
N LYS A 106 2.21 -5.20 -2.03
CA LYS A 106 2.12 -6.57 -1.58
C LYS A 106 1.88 -6.58 -0.08
N PHE A 107 0.91 -7.37 0.35
CA PHE A 107 0.50 -7.47 1.76
C PHE A 107 0.93 -8.83 2.26
N ILE A 108 1.80 -8.85 3.26
CA ILE A 108 2.38 -10.07 3.82
C ILE A 108 1.93 -10.15 5.27
N PRO A 109 0.82 -10.85 5.58
CA PRO A 109 0.47 -11.19 6.94
C PRO A 109 1.63 -11.89 7.65
N VAL A 110 1.82 -11.54 8.92
CA VAL A 110 2.88 -12.10 9.75
C VAL A 110 2.27 -13.24 10.53
N SER A 111 2.85 -14.43 10.41
CA SER A 111 2.46 -15.66 11.13
C SER A 111 1.12 -16.27 10.70
N GLU A 112 0.11 -15.44 10.40
CA GLU A 112 -1.29 -15.85 10.28
C GLU A 112 -1.99 -15.02 9.20
N THR A 113 -2.66 -15.67 8.26
CA THR A 113 -3.51 -14.99 7.27
C THR A 113 -4.79 -14.49 7.92
N SER A 114 -5.34 -13.40 7.39
CA SER A 114 -6.68 -12.94 7.74
C SER A 114 -7.77 -13.71 6.98
N GLY A 115 -8.99 -13.69 7.47
CA GLY A 115 -10.19 -13.94 6.66
C GLY A 115 -11.23 -12.84 6.90
N ASP A 116 -10.79 -11.69 7.41
CA ASP A 116 -11.58 -10.61 7.95
C ASP A 116 -10.91 -9.27 7.66
N GLY A 117 -11.58 -8.15 7.94
CA GLY A 117 -11.00 -6.84 7.66
C GLY A 117 -10.88 -6.51 6.15
N THR A 118 -10.76 -5.23 5.86
CA THR A 118 -10.63 -4.71 4.50
C THR A 118 -9.86 -3.41 4.56
N LEU A 119 -9.12 -3.12 3.49
CA LEU A 119 -8.39 -1.88 3.35
C LEU A 119 -8.61 -1.26 1.98
N THR A 120 -8.36 0.04 1.90
CA THR A 120 -8.28 0.80 0.64
C THR A 120 -6.86 1.35 0.55
N ALA A 121 -6.26 1.22 -0.63
CA ALA A 121 -4.92 1.72 -0.87
C ALA A 121 -4.85 2.50 -2.18
N TRP A 122 -4.17 3.64 -2.14
CA TRP A 122 -3.94 4.50 -3.30
C TRP A 122 -2.56 5.15 -3.22
N LEU A 123 -2.08 5.65 -4.35
CA LEU A 123 -0.88 6.47 -4.40
C LEU A 123 -1.29 7.94 -4.50
N GLY A 124 -0.59 8.80 -3.76
CA GLY A 124 -0.95 10.21 -3.70
C GLY A 124 0.07 11.03 -2.92
N PRO A 125 -0.17 12.36 -2.87
CA PRO A 125 0.65 13.26 -2.09
C PRO A 125 0.33 13.19 -0.59
N ASP A 126 1.31 13.50 0.27
CA ASP A 126 1.14 13.56 1.74
C ASP A 126 0.39 14.83 2.19
N GLU A 127 -0.85 14.98 1.75
CA GLU A 127 -1.69 16.16 2.03
C GLU A 127 -2.90 15.84 2.91
N ASP A 128 -3.12 14.55 3.24
CA ASP A 128 -4.38 14.04 3.77
C ASP A 128 -4.41 13.77 5.30
N GLY A 129 -3.52 14.37 6.09
CA GLY A 129 -3.60 14.29 7.57
C GLY A 129 -3.36 12.88 8.12
N THR A 130 -2.30 12.25 7.64
CA THR A 130 -1.90 10.88 8.00
C THR A 130 -1.42 10.81 9.46
N GLU A 131 -1.71 9.71 10.17
CA GLU A 131 -1.16 9.44 11.51
C GLU A 131 0.23 8.77 11.44
#